data_AF-A0A7Y5RXP9-F1
#
_entry.id   AF-A0A7Y5RXP9-F1
#
_cell.length_a   1.000
_cell.length_b   1.000
_cell.length_c   1.000
_cell.angle_alpha   90.00
_cell.angle_beta   90.00
_cell.angle_gamma   90.00
#
_symmetry.space_group_name_H-M   'P 1'
#
loop_
_entity.id
_entity.type
_entity.pdbx_description
1 polymer ?
#
loop_
_entity_poly.entity_id
_entity_poly.type
_entity_poly.pdbx_seq_one_letter_code
_entity_poly.pdbx_strand_id
1 'polypeptide(L)' 'TWASDGTAVVEPAAWGGSGDPFGLGRANALLVRPEGGAAQAEGTLMDVLPIDAIWFGP' A
#
# COMPACT_ATOMS: atom_id res chain seq x y z
N THR A 1 -10.71 -3.30 1.53
CA THR A 1 -12.06 -3.75 1.13
C THR A 1 -11.96 -4.82 0.05
N TRP A 2 -13.04 -5.51 -0.30
CA TRP A 2 -13.07 -6.46 -1.42
C TRP A 2 -13.95 -5.91 -2.55
N ALA A 3 -13.51 -6.03 -3.79
CA ALA A 3 -14.34 -5.78 -4.97
C ALA A 3 -15.30 -6.96 -5.21
N SER A 4 -16.29 -6.77 -6.10
CA SER A 4 -17.29 -7.79 -6.42
C SER A 4 -16.71 -9.04 -7.10
N ASP A 5 -15.53 -8.94 -7.68
CA ASP A 5 -14.78 -10.04 -8.30
C ASP A 5 -13.86 -10.78 -7.31
N GLY A 6 -13.89 -10.40 -6.02
CA GLY A 6 -13.05 -10.99 -4.99
C GLY A 6 -11.61 -10.46 -4.96
N THR A 7 -11.29 -9.41 -5.73
CA THR A 7 -9.99 -8.74 -5.63
C THR A 7 -9.94 -7.82 -4.40
N ALA A 8 -8.77 -7.73 -3.77
CA ALA A 8 -8.58 -6.80 -2.66
C ALA A 8 -8.48 -5.36 -3.19
N VAL A 9 -9.30 -4.47 -2.63
CA VAL A 9 -9.28 -3.03 -2.89
C VAL A 9 -8.51 -2.35 -1.77
N VAL A 10 -7.53 -1.56 -2.17
CA VAL A 10 -6.66 -0.76 -1.30
C VAL A 10 -7.06 0.71 -1.33
N GLU A 11 -6.99 1.36 -0.17
CA GLU A 11 -7.19 2.80 -0.04
C GLU A 11 -5.86 3.41 0.44
N PRO A 12 -5.25 4.34 -0.31
CA PRO A 12 -3.99 4.96 0.11
C PRO A 12 -4.18 5.75 1.41
N ALA A 13 -3.39 5.44 2.43
CA ALA A 13 -3.32 6.25 3.62
C ALA A 13 -2.73 7.63 3.29
N ALA A 14 -3.26 8.68 3.92
CA ALA A 14 -2.64 9.99 3.85
C ALA A 14 -1.20 9.92 4.39
N TRP A 15 -0.23 10.26 3.54
CA TRP A 15 1.19 10.19 3.85
C TRP A 15 1.86 11.55 3.66
N GLY A 16 2.46 12.09 4.74
CA GLY A 16 3.16 13.37 4.71
C GLY A 16 4.60 13.32 4.20
N GLY A 17 5.07 12.17 3.72
CA GLY A 17 6.47 11.92 3.34
C GLY A 17 7.24 11.13 4.40
N SER A 18 8.51 10.82 4.13
CA SER A 18 9.33 9.91 4.96
C SER A 18 9.53 10.36 6.42
N GLY A 19 9.32 11.64 6.71
CA GLY A 19 9.35 12.18 8.07
C GLY A 19 8.04 12.02 8.85
N ASP A 20 6.98 11.48 8.26
CA ASP A 20 5.69 11.24 8.92
C ASP A 20 5.80 10.01 9.85
N PRO A 21 5.80 10.20 11.19
CA PRO A 21 6.01 9.09 12.12
C PRO A 21 4.76 8.20 12.26
N PHE A 22 3.60 8.62 11.74
CA PHE A 22 2.34 7.91 11.89
C PHE A 22 1.87 7.25 10.60
N GLY A 23 2.42 7.61 9.44
CA GLY A 23 2.02 7.10 8.13
C GLY A 23 2.04 5.57 8.07
N LEU A 24 3.14 4.95 8.52
CA LEU A 24 3.28 3.49 8.51
C LEU A 24 2.34 2.82 9.52
N GLY A 25 2.18 3.37 10.73
CA GLY A 25 1.32 2.81 11.77
C GLY A 25 -0.18 2.83 11.43
N ARG A 26 -0.58 3.60 10.42
CA ARG A 26 -1.96 3.65 9.90
C ARG A 26 -2.20 2.68 8.74
N ALA A 27 -1.15 2.09 8.19
CA ALA A 27 -1.22 1.20 7.04
C ALA A 27 -1.11 -0.27 7.48
N ASN A 28 -1.69 -1.16 6.69
CA ASN A 28 -1.55 -2.62 6.85
C ASN A 28 -0.80 -3.27 5.67
N ALA A 29 -0.47 -2.49 4.63
CA ALA A 29 0.27 -2.94 3.47
C ALA A 29 1.02 -1.78 2.81
N LEU A 30 2.00 -2.11 1.97
CA LEU A 30 2.73 -1.20 1.10
C LEU A 30 2.32 -1.41 -0.36
N LEU A 31 2.07 -0.33 -1.06
CA LEU A 31 1.85 -0.34 -2.51
C LEU A 31 3.19 -0.23 -3.21
N VAL A 32 3.54 -1.23 -4.01
CA VAL A 32 4.80 -1.25 -4.76
C VAL A 32 4.60 -0.58 -6.10
N ARG A 33 5.49 0.37 -6.42
CA ARG A 33 5.50 1.02 -7.73
C ARG A 33 6.86 0.84 -8.40
N PRO A 34 6.91 0.78 -9.73
CA PRO A 34 8.16 0.90 -10.46
C PRO A 34 8.89 2.19 -10.09
N GLU A 35 10.21 2.10 -9.98
CA GLU A 35 11.07 3.26 -9.78
C GLU A 35 10.87 4.25 -10.95
N GLY A 36 10.70 5.54 -10.64
CA GLY A 36 10.43 6.58 -11.64
C GLY A 36 9.06 6.47 -12.33
N GLY A 37 8.20 5.52 -11.93
CA GLY A 37 6.88 5.32 -12.51
C GLY A 37 5.93 6.50 -12.25
N ALA A 38 5.03 6.73 -13.21
CA ALA A 38 3.96 7.72 -13.07
C ALA A 38 2.98 7.35 -11.94
N ALA A 39 2.19 8.34 -11.52
CA ALA A 39 1.04 8.07 -10.67
C ALA A 39 0.07 7.12 -11.39
N GLN A 40 -0.43 6.12 -10.67
CA GLN A 40 -1.38 5.15 -11.22
C GLN A 40 -2.81 5.69 -11.11
N ALA A 41 -3.66 5.30 -12.05
CA ALA A 41 -5.08 5.64 -12.03
C ALA A 41 -5.83 4.75 -11.03
N GLU A 42 -6.97 5.23 -10.54
CA GLU A 42 -7.90 4.40 -9.74
C GLU A 42 -8.33 3.15 -10.53
N GLY A 43 -8.42 2.02 -9.83
CA GLY A 43 -8.75 0.72 -10.45
C GLY A 43 -7.57 0.01 -11.13
N THR A 44 -6.36 0.59 -11.14
CA THR A 44 -5.17 -0.09 -11.65
C THR A 44 -4.74 -1.19 -10.69
N LEU A 45 -4.46 -2.39 -11.21
CA LEU A 45 -3.85 -3.47 -10.43
C LEU A 45 -2.42 -3.13 -10.04
N MET A 46 -2.06 -3.40 -8.78
CA MET A 46 -0.75 -3.11 -8.23
C MET A 46 -0.24 -4.27 -7.38
N ASP A 47 1.08 -4.39 -7.30
CA ASP A 47 1.72 -5.28 -6.35
C ASP A 47 1.60 -4.69 -4.93
N VAL A 48 1.19 -5.53 -3.98
CA VAL A 48 0.93 -5.14 -2.59
C VAL A 48 1.74 -6.04 -1.66
N LEU A 49 2.48 -5.42 -0.73
CA LEU A 49 3.23 -6.13 0.30
C LEU A 49 2.56 -5.94 1.66
N PRO A 50 1.96 -6.97 2.27
CA PRO A 50 1.41 -6.90 3.62
C PRO A 50 2.51 -6.52 4.64
N ILE A 51 2.22 -5.60 5.56
CA ILE A 51 3.23 -5.12 6.55
C ILE A 51 3.56 -6.18 7.58
N ASP A 52 2.58 -7.01 7.96
CA ASP A 52 2.80 -8.17 8.82
C ASP A 52 3.83 -9.12 8.21
N ALA A 53 3.86 -9.30 6.88
CA ALA A 53 4.88 -10.09 6.19
C ALA A 53 6.29 -9.46 6.22
N ILE A 54 6.42 -8.17 6.54
CA ILE A 54 7.70 -7.44 6.59
C ILE A 54 8.27 -7.41 8.02
N TRP A 55 7.43 -7.57 9.04
CA TRP A 55 7.80 -7.34 10.45
C TRP A 55 8.16 -8.62 11.23
N PHE A 56 8.15 -9.81 10.63
CA PHE A 56 8.58 -11.04 11.29
C PHE A 56 10.02 -11.44 10.90
N GLY A 57 10.99 -10.80 11.55
CA GLY A 57 12.21 -11.48 12.00
C GLY A 57 11.98 -11.97 13.45
N PRO A 58 12.64 -13.06 13.89
CA PRO A 58 12.50 -13.57 15.27
C PRO A 58 12.86 -12.53 16.33
#